data_AF-A0A9D8P5A4-F1
#
_entry.id   AF-A0A9D8P5A4-F1
#
_cell.length_a   1.000
_cell.length_b   1.000
_cell.length_c   1.000
_cell.angle_alpha   90.00
_cell.angle_beta   90.00
_cell.angle_gamma   90.00
#
_symmetry.space_group_name_H-M   'P 1'
#
loop_
_entity.id
_entity.type
_entity.pdbx_description
1 polymer ?
#
loop_
_entity_poly.entity_id
_entity_poly.type
_entity_poly.pdbx_seq_one_letter_code
_entity_poly.pdbx_strand_id
1 'polypeptide(L)'
;LLSTDCGYLGRLWSHVQERGLRASPGELVHEDLPLALRVLRDELCRGVERVLVDDADELARMQQFVQDFIPTHALRLEAHGGLRPIFDLHGVEEEINRALERKVALKSGGYLVIDQTESMTTIDINTGGFVGHRNLEDTIFRTNLEAALAIARQLRLRNLGGIIIIDFIDMLDESHRSQVLAALERALVTDHAQTHVATISPLGLVEMTRKRSRESLEHVLCESCPTCEGRGSIRSVETVCQDIFRELLRQARQFDSRELLVLAHQDVVERLLGDESTVFVELEASVGRPIRLQAESLYEIDRYDVVLV
;
A
#
# COMPACT_ATOMS: atom_id res chain seq x y z
N LEU A 1 9.53 26.28 15.23
CA LEU A 1 10.01 25.34 14.20
C LEU A 1 11.30 25.87 13.57
N LEU A 2 11.28 26.89 12.71
CA LEU A 2 12.52 27.41 12.06
C LEU A 2 13.64 27.81 13.02
N SER A 3 13.33 28.51 14.12
CA SER A 3 14.36 28.89 15.11
C SER A 3 14.94 27.67 15.86
N THR A 4 14.13 26.63 16.07
CA THR A 4 14.57 25.39 16.73
C THR A 4 15.46 24.57 15.80
N ASP A 5 15.10 24.48 14.52
CA ASP A 5 15.91 23.82 13.48
C ASP A 5 17.26 24.52 13.29
N CYS A 6 17.30 25.85 13.25
CA CYS A 6 18.56 26.58 13.19
C CYS A 6 19.43 26.30 14.43
N GLY A 7 18.83 26.22 15.62
CA GLY A 7 19.53 25.86 16.85
C GLY A 7 20.09 24.43 16.83
N TYR A 8 19.31 23.48 16.32
CA TYR A 8 19.75 22.10 16.08
C TYR A 8 20.95 22.06 15.13
N LEU A 9 20.84 22.70 13.96
CA LEU A 9 21.90 22.70 12.94
C LEU A 9 23.19 23.34 13.45
N GLY A 10 23.09 24.43 14.24
CA GLY A 10 24.27 25.06 14.86
C GLY A 10 24.99 24.14 15.85
N ARG A 11 24.24 23.39 16.66
CA ARG A 11 24.81 22.40 17.59
C ARG A 11 25.41 21.20 16.86
N LEU A 12 24.71 20.67 15.86
CA LEU A 12 25.21 19.60 15.00
C LEU A 12 26.53 20.00 14.34
N TRP A 13 26.58 21.19 13.75
CA TRP A 13 27.79 21.69 13.11
C TRP A 13 28.97 21.78 14.08
N SER A 14 28.73 22.30 15.29
CA SER A 14 29.76 22.39 16.33
C SER A 14 30.28 21.01 16.72
N HIS A 15 29.39 20.03 16.92
CA HIS A 15 29.75 18.65 17.24
C HIS A 15 30.56 17.98 16.12
N VAL A 16 30.15 18.16 14.87
CA VAL A 16 30.86 17.64 13.69
C VAL A 16 32.25 18.26 13.56
N GLN A 17 32.40 19.56 13.79
CA GLN A 17 33.71 20.23 13.77
C GLN A 17 34.64 19.69 14.85
N GLU A 18 34.17 19.59 16.09
CA GLU A 18 34.98 19.07 17.21
C GLU A 18 35.40 17.62 16.99
N ARG A 19 34.48 16.77 16.53
CA ARG A 19 34.76 15.37 16.23
C ARG A 19 35.69 15.22 15.04
N GLY A 20 35.51 16.04 14.00
CA GLY A 20 36.38 16.06 12.82
C GLY A 20 37.83 16.45 13.13
N LEU A 21 38.06 17.30 14.13
CA LEU A 21 39.41 17.65 14.60
C LEU A 21 40.11 16.51 15.38
N ARG A 22 39.34 15.57 15.94
CA ARG A 22 39.85 14.47 16.79
C ARG A 22 39.87 13.12 16.07
N ALA A 23 39.12 12.99 14.98
CA ALA A 23 38.97 11.75 14.25
C ALA A 23 40.24 11.35 13.50
N SER A 24 40.55 10.06 13.50
CA SER A 24 41.63 9.49 12.69
C SER A 24 41.20 9.29 11.23
N PRO A 25 42.15 9.20 10.27
CA PRO A 25 41.82 8.88 8.88
C PRO A 25 41.01 7.57 8.77
N GLY A 26 39.83 7.63 8.14
CA GLY A 26 38.91 6.49 7.99
C GLY A 26 37.88 6.33 9.10
N GLU A 27 37.89 7.20 10.12
CA GLU A 27 36.91 7.18 11.20
C GLU A 27 35.64 7.97 10.82
N LEU A 28 34.47 7.42 11.13
CA LEU A 28 33.18 8.07 10.87
C LEU A 28 33.05 9.32 11.75
N VAL A 29 32.91 10.49 11.14
CA VAL A 29 32.71 11.77 11.85
C VAL A 29 31.22 12.08 12.02
N HIS A 30 30.43 11.79 11.00
CA HIS A 30 28.99 12.03 10.99
C HIS A 30 28.31 11.01 10.09
N GLU A 31 27.21 10.46 10.58
CA GLU A 31 26.25 9.68 9.79
C GLU A 31 24.89 10.34 9.90
N ASP A 32 24.05 10.10 8.91
CA ASP A 32 22.65 10.51 8.98
C ASP A 32 21.98 9.83 10.17
N LEU A 33 21.12 10.59 10.84
CA LEU A 33 20.43 10.13 12.02
C LEU A 33 19.65 8.83 11.73
N PRO A 34 19.75 7.81 12.61
CA PRO A 34 18.84 6.68 12.60
C PRO A 34 17.38 7.12 12.73
N LEU A 35 16.44 6.26 12.31
CA LEU A 35 15.01 6.58 12.24
C LEU A 35 14.46 7.15 13.57
N ALA A 36 14.76 6.51 14.70
CA ALA A 36 14.28 6.94 16.01
C ALA A 36 14.70 8.38 16.34
N LEU A 37 15.97 8.74 16.08
CA LEU A 37 16.49 10.09 16.33
C LEU A 37 15.94 11.12 15.33
N ARG A 38 15.72 10.72 14.07
CA ARG A 38 15.05 11.57 13.06
C ARG A 38 13.63 11.90 13.48
N VAL A 39 12.87 10.91 13.92
CA VAL A 39 11.49 11.10 14.40
C VAL A 39 11.47 12.05 15.59
N LEU A 40 12.39 11.89 16.55
CA LEU A 40 12.51 12.84 17.67
C LEU A 40 12.79 14.27 17.19
N ARG A 41 13.73 14.47 16.28
CA ARG A 41 14.04 15.80 15.73
C ARG A 41 12.81 16.43 15.05
N ASP A 42 12.12 15.66 14.23
CA ASP A 42 11.06 16.16 13.35
C ASP A 42 9.71 16.36 14.08
N GLU A 43 9.40 15.53 15.09
CA GLU A 43 8.08 15.48 15.74
C GLU A 43 8.04 16.07 17.16
N LEU A 44 9.12 16.01 17.94
CA LEU A 44 9.10 16.38 19.37
C LEU A 44 8.70 17.85 19.60
N CYS A 45 8.98 18.72 18.62
CA CYS A 45 8.64 20.14 18.67
C CYS A 45 7.17 20.47 18.34
N ARG A 46 6.34 19.47 17.98
CA ARG A 46 4.96 19.66 17.47
C ARG A 46 3.86 19.46 18.52
N GLY A 47 4.20 19.60 19.79
CA GLY A 47 3.24 19.43 20.89
C GLY A 47 3.09 17.99 21.38
N VAL A 48 4.05 17.11 21.07
CA VAL A 48 4.14 15.77 21.66
C VAL A 48 4.25 15.87 23.18
N GLU A 49 3.38 15.19 23.90
CA GLU A 49 3.39 15.19 25.37
C GLU A 49 4.37 14.15 25.93
N ARG A 50 4.35 12.93 25.38
CA ARG A 50 5.14 11.78 25.84
C ARG A 50 5.64 10.95 24.66
N VAL A 51 6.83 10.39 24.81
CA VAL A 51 7.47 9.43 23.90
C VAL A 51 7.76 8.17 24.71
N LEU A 52 7.07 7.08 24.38
CA LEU A 52 7.24 5.78 25.03
C LEU A 52 8.25 4.94 24.24
N VAL A 53 9.21 4.34 24.93
CA VAL A 53 10.24 3.47 24.34
C VAL A 53 10.30 2.17 25.14
N ASP A 54 10.17 1.03 24.47
CA ASP A 54 10.19 -0.31 25.08
C ASP A 54 11.58 -0.95 25.11
N ASP A 55 12.55 -0.41 24.38
CA ASP A 55 13.95 -0.82 24.41
C ASP A 55 14.81 0.14 25.26
N ALA A 56 15.53 -0.42 26.24
CA ALA A 56 16.31 0.37 27.19
C ALA A 56 17.54 1.02 26.55
N ASP A 57 18.16 0.34 25.57
CA ASP A 57 19.36 0.84 24.89
C ASP A 57 19.00 1.98 23.93
N GLU A 58 17.89 1.86 23.18
CA GLU A 58 17.34 2.95 22.38
C GLU A 58 16.92 4.13 23.25
N LEU A 59 16.26 3.89 24.39
CA LEU A 59 15.88 4.98 25.29
C LEU A 59 17.11 5.78 25.75
N ALA A 60 18.20 5.09 26.13
CA ALA A 60 19.45 5.75 26.52
C ALA A 60 20.05 6.57 25.36
N ARG A 61 20.08 6.02 24.14
CA ARG A 61 20.52 6.74 22.93
C ARG A 61 19.68 7.99 22.67
N MET A 62 18.36 7.86 22.76
CA MET A 62 17.39 8.93 22.55
C MET A 62 17.51 10.03 23.61
N GLN A 63 17.71 9.67 24.87
CA GLN A 63 17.93 10.61 25.96
C GLN A 63 19.21 11.41 25.76
N GLN A 64 20.31 10.75 25.40
CA GLN A 64 21.58 11.43 25.10
C GLN A 64 21.41 12.43 23.95
N PHE A 65 20.77 12.01 22.85
CA PHE A 65 20.51 12.88 21.71
C PHE A 65 19.67 14.12 22.09
N VAL A 66 18.61 13.94 22.88
CA VAL A 66 17.77 15.08 23.30
C VAL A 66 18.54 16.01 24.24
N GLN A 67 19.40 15.51 25.12
CA GLN A 67 20.26 16.36 25.96
C GLN A 67 21.24 17.20 25.11
N ASP A 68 21.88 16.58 24.13
CA ASP A 68 22.90 17.23 23.31
C ASP A 68 22.31 18.27 22.34
N PHE A 69 21.15 17.97 21.74
CA PHE A 69 20.62 18.76 20.63
C PHE A 69 19.32 19.52 20.94
N ILE A 70 18.50 19.03 21.88
CA ILE A 70 17.14 19.56 22.15
C ILE A 70 16.80 19.53 23.67
N PRO A 71 17.62 20.13 24.55
CA PRO A 71 17.54 19.91 26.00
C PRO A 71 16.20 20.35 26.63
N THR A 72 15.48 21.27 25.98
CA THR A 72 14.16 21.74 26.45
C THR A 72 13.06 20.67 26.43
N HIS A 73 13.29 19.52 25.78
CA HIS A 73 12.30 18.46 25.60
C HIS A 73 12.70 17.12 26.24
N ALA A 74 13.76 17.09 27.05
CA ALA A 74 14.28 15.86 27.67
C ALA A 74 13.27 15.15 28.60
N LEU A 75 12.34 15.89 29.22
CA LEU A 75 11.36 15.36 30.16
C LEU A 75 10.24 14.52 29.52
N ARG A 76 10.21 14.37 28.19
CA ARG A 76 9.13 13.70 27.46
C ARG A 76 9.42 12.23 27.14
N LEU A 77 10.63 11.74 27.41
CA LEU A 77 11.05 10.36 27.11
C LEU A 77 10.81 9.46 28.33
N GLU A 78 9.95 8.45 28.15
CA GLU A 78 9.55 7.52 29.20
C GLU A 78 9.79 6.06 28.75
N ALA A 79 10.30 5.23 29.67
CA ALA A 79 10.42 3.79 29.44
C ALA A 79 9.05 3.11 29.55
N HIS A 80 8.70 2.28 28.57
CA HIS A 80 7.53 1.43 28.64
C HIS A 80 7.87 0.13 29.39
N GLY A 81 7.39 0.01 30.63
CA GLY A 81 7.59 -1.19 31.46
C GLY A 81 6.43 -2.19 31.42
N GLY A 82 5.45 -2.01 30.54
CA GLY A 82 4.28 -2.87 30.46
C GLY A 82 4.58 -4.21 29.77
N LEU A 83 3.90 -5.28 30.20
CA LEU A 83 4.03 -6.60 29.56
C LEU A 83 3.40 -6.67 28.16
N ARG A 84 2.47 -5.76 27.84
CA ARG A 84 1.86 -5.69 26.50
C ARG A 84 2.72 -4.82 25.58
N PRO A 85 2.96 -5.22 24.32
CA PRO A 85 3.64 -4.40 23.33
C PRO A 85 3.00 -3.00 23.19
N ILE A 86 3.81 -1.97 22.94
CA ILE A 86 3.33 -0.58 22.89
C ILE A 86 2.26 -0.41 21.80
N PHE A 87 2.47 -1.01 20.63
CA PHE A 87 1.56 -0.86 19.50
C PHE A 87 0.20 -1.51 19.76
N ASP A 88 0.19 -2.68 20.39
CA ASP A 88 -1.06 -3.34 20.81
C ASP A 88 -1.80 -2.53 21.88
N LEU A 89 -1.07 -1.99 22.87
CA LEU A 89 -1.66 -1.19 23.95
C LEU A 89 -2.41 0.04 23.41
N HIS A 90 -1.92 0.63 22.31
CA HIS A 90 -2.47 1.83 21.70
C HIS A 90 -3.27 1.57 20.41
N GLY A 91 -3.50 0.30 20.03
CA GLY A 91 -4.26 -0.07 18.84
C GLY A 91 -3.58 0.33 17.51
N VAL A 92 -2.27 0.55 17.52
CA VAL A 92 -1.49 0.91 16.32
C VAL A 92 -1.42 -0.27 15.35
N GLU A 93 -1.28 -1.49 15.86
CA GLU A 93 -1.23 -2.72 15.05
C GLU A 93 -2.52 -2.90 14.23
N GLU A 94 -3.68 -2.64 14.85
CA GLU A 94 -4.98 -2.67 14.18
C GLU A 94 -5.12 -1.56 13.12
N GLU A 95 -4.53 -0.39 13.36
CA GLU A 95 -4.50 0.70 12.38
C GLU A 95 -3.57 0.40 11.19
N ILE A 96 -2.42 -0.24 11.42
CA ILE A 96 -1.50 -0.67 10.36
C ILE A 96 -2.20 -1.68 9.45
N ASN A 97 -2.81 -2.72 10.04
CA ASN A 97 -3.54 -3.74 9.27
C ASN A 97 -4.70 -3.13 8.46
N ARG A 98 -5.49 -2.23 9.07
CA ARG A 98 -6.56 -1.50 8.36
C ARG A 98 -6.03 -0.57 7.26
N ALA A 99 -4.82 -0.02 7.42
CA ALA A 99 -4.18 0.80 6.40
C ALA A 99 -3.63 -0.03 5.22
N LEU A 100 -3.45 -1.34 5.39
CA LEU A 100 -3.11 -2.26 4.28
C LEU A 100 -4.34 -2.74 3.51
N GLU A 101 -5.54 -2.68 4.11
CA GLU A 101 -6.76 -3.08 3.43
C GLU A 101 -7.10 -2.17 2.24
N ARG A 102 -7.61 -2.76 1.15
CA ARG A 102 -8.12 -2.01 -0.01
C ARG A 102 -9.33 -1.13 0.33
N LYS A 103 -10.16 -1.55 1.28
CA LYS A 103 -11.39 -0.86 1.70
C LYS A 103 -11.19 -0.18 3.05
N VAL A 104 -11.65 1.06 3.20
CA VAL A 104 -11.59 1.80 4.47
C VAL A 104 -13.00 2.21 4.88
N ALA A 105 -13.49 1.65 5.99
CA ALA A 105 -14.81 1.99 6.50
C ALA A 105 -14.88 3.45 6.99
N LEU A 106 -16.00 4.10 6.69
CA LEU A 106 -16.40 5.40 7.22
C LEU A 106 -17.36 5.19 8.40
N LYS A 107 -17.36 6.11 9.37
CA LYS A 107 -18.23 6.10 10.55
C LYS A 107 -19.71 6.11 10.18
N SER A 108 -20.06 6.74 9.06
CA SER A 108 -21.45 6.79 8.57
C SER A 108 -21.91 5.49 7.88
N GLY A 109 -21.08 4.45 7.81
CA GLY A 109 -21.42 3.16 7.18
C GLY A 109 -21.07 3.06 5.70
N GLY A 110 -20.58 4.14 5.09
CA GLY A 110 -19.91 4.11 3.79
C GLY A 110 -18.49 3.55 3.89
N TYR A 111 -17.79 3.48 2.76
CA TYR A 111 -16.38 3.08 2.71
C TYR A 111 -15.66 3.71 1.52
N LEU A 112 -14.34 3.90 1.68
CA LEU A 112 -13.43 4.24 0.61
C LEU A 112 -12.88 2.97 -0.03
N VAL A 113 -12.62 3.00 -1.33
CA VAL A 113 -11.82 2.00 -2.04
C VAL A 113 -10.57 2.72 -2.52
N ILE A 114 -9.39 2.24 -2.12
CA ILE A 114 -8.12 2.84 -2.49
C ILE A 114 -7.37 1.86 -3.39
N ASP A 115 -7.13 2.26 -4.63
CA ASP A 115 -6.39 1.46 -5.61
C ASP A 115 -5.11 2.19 -6.00
N GLN A 116 -3.98 1.53 -5.74
CA GLN A 116 -2.66 2.02 -6.14
C GLN A 116 -2.25 1.34 -7.46
N THR A 117 -2.03 2.14 -8.49
CA THR A 117 -1.41 1.71 -9.74
C THR A 117 0.04 2.17 -9.81
N GLU A 118 0.77 1.77 -10.86
CA GLU A 118 2.14 2.19 -11.09
C GLU A 118 2.31 3.73 -11.13
N SER A 119 1.37 4.41 -11.79
CA SER A 119 1.48 5.84 -12.08
C SER A 119 0.67 6.73 -11.15
N MET A 120 -0.47 6.24 -10.65
CA MET A 120 -1.40 7.05 -9.85
C MET A 120 -2.16 6.23 -8.81
N THR A 121 -2.77 6.91 -7.85
CA THR A 121 -3.70 6.32 -6.88
C THR A 121 -5.11 6.81 -7.18
N THR A 122 -6.07 5.91 -7.26
CA THR A 122 -7.50 6.25 -7.36
C THR A 122 -8.19 5.96 -6.03
N ILE A 123 -9.12 6.84 -5.65
CA ILE A 123 -9.91 6.70 -4.42
C ILE A 123 -11.39 6.88 -4.75
N ASP A 124 -12.17 5.83 -4.57
CA ASP A 124 -13.62 5.84 -4.80
C ASP A 124 -14.38 5.87 -3.47
N ILE A 125 -15.49 6.60 -3.42
CA ILE A 125 -16.32 6.75 -2.22
C ILE A 125 -17.66 6.06 -2.42
N ASN A 126 -18.00 5.14 -1.52
CA ASN A 126 -19.26 4.41 -1.54
C ASN A 126 -20.07 4.70 -0.28
N THR A 127 -21.37 4.98 -0.42
CA THR A 127 -22.29 5.22 0.71
C THR A 127 -22.66 3.96 1.49
N GLY A 128 -22.36 2.77 0.93
CA GLY A 128 -22.73 1.49 1.54
C GLY A 128 -24.25 1.28 1.63
N GLY A 129 -24.69 0.49 2.61
CA GLY A 129 -26.12 0.22 2.85
C GLY A 129 -26.86 1.34 3.60
N PHE A 130 -26.18 2.42 3.97
CA PHE A 130 -26.75 3.51 4.78
C PHE A 130 -27.38 4.58 3.89
N VAL A 131 -28.55 4.25 3.32
CA VAL A 131 -29.37 5.22 2.59
C VAL A 131 -30.52 5.62 3.50
N GLY A 132 -30.34 6.69 4.27
CA GLY A 132 -31.40 7.23 5.14
C GLY A 132 -32.66 7.54 4.31
N HIS A 133 -33.82 7.06 4.76
CA HIS A 133 -35.09 7.14 4.03
C HIS A 133 -35.61 8.57 3.71
N ARG A 134 -34.91 9.64 4.11
CA ARG A 134 -35.48 11.00 4.06
C ARG A 134 -34.62 12.17 3.59
N ASN A 135 -33.38 12.00 3.13
CA ASN A 135 -32.68 13.01 2.31
C ASN A 135 -31.38 12.42 1.74
N LEU A 136 -31.43 11.95 0.49
CA LEU A 136 -30.29 11.33 -0.19
C LEU A 136 -29.13 12.34 -0.36
N GLU A 137 -29.45 13.57 -0.76
CA GLU A 137 -28.47 14.63 -1.03
C GLU A 137 -27.66 15.02 0.21
N ASP A 138 -28.33 15.24 1.36
CA ASP A 138 -27.65 15.53 2.62
C ASP A 138 -26.75 14.37 3.08
N THR A 139 -27.18 13.13 2.82
CA THR A 139 -26.41 11.93 3.17
C THR A 139 -25.15 11.83 2.32
N ILE A 140 -25.26 12.08 1.02
CA ILE A 140 -24.13 12.14 0.08
C ILE A 140 -23.14 13.23 0.51
N PHE A 141 -23.63 14.44 0.76
CA PHE A 141 -22.79 15.55 1.17
C PHE A 141 -22.01 15.25 2.46
N ARG A 142 -22.68 14.71 3.48
CA ARG A 142 -22.04 14.29 4.74
C ARG A 142 -21.01 13.18 4.53
N THR A 143 -21.32 12.20 3.69
CA THR A 143 -20.41 11.09 3.36
C THR A 143 -19.15 11.63 2.68
N ASN A 144 -19.28 12.55 1.72
CA ASN A 144 -18.15 13.17 1.04
C ASN A 144 -17.30 14.03 1.98
N LEU A 145 -17.91 14.79 2.90
CA LEU A 145 -17.16 15.53 3.93
C LEU A 145 -16.37 14.59 4.86
N GLU A 146 -16.97 13.49 5.26
CA GLU A 146 -16.29 12.46 6.05
C GLU A 146 -15.15 11.82 5.27
N ALA A 147 -15.40 11.47 4.01
CA ALA A 147 -14.43 10.90 3.11
C ALA A 147 -13.24 11.84 2.92
N ALA A 148 -13.44 13.15 2.75
CA ALA A 148 -12.34 14.12 2.62
C ALA A 148 -11.37 14.08 3.82
N LEU A 149 -11.91 13.97 5.05
CA LEU A 149 -11.09 13.84 6.27
C LEU A 149 -10.37 12.48 6.32
N ALA A 150 -11.07 11.41 5.98
CA ALA A 150 -10.53 10.05 5.98
C ALA A 150 -9.42 9.90 4.93
N ILE A 151 -9.60 10.44 3.72
CA ILE A 151 -8.63 10.45 2.63
C ILE A 151 -7.34 11.14 3.09
N ALA A 152 -7.42 12.36 3.62
CA ALA A 152 -6.23 13.07 4.10
C ALA A 152 -5.46 12.28 5.18
N ARG A 153 -6.18 11.56 6.06
CA ARG A 153 -5.57 10.65 7.04
C ARG A 153 -4.91 9.44 6.36
N GLN A 154 -5.59 8.79 5.42
CA GLN A 154 -5.08 7.60 4.71
C GLN A 154 -3.86 7.92 3.85
N LEU A 155 -3.82 9.07 3.18
CA LEU A 155 -2.65 9.53 2.42
C LEU A 155 -1.39 9.60 3.30
N ARG A 156 -1.54 10.04 4.56
CA ARG A 156 -0.44 10.09 5.52
C ARG A 156 -0.07 8.71 6.05
N LEU A 157 -1.05 7.93 6.50
CA LEU A 157 -0.82 6.59 7.08
C LEU A 157 -0.17 5.64 6.08
N ARG A 158 -0.67 5.62 4.84
CA ARG A 158 -0.17 4.77 3.76
C ARG A 158 1.02 5.39 3.02
N ASN A 159 1.36 6.63 3.34
CA ASN A 159 2.37 7.43 2.65
C ASN A 159 2.20 7.43 1.11
N LEU A 160 0.97 7.64 0.63
CA LEU A 160 0.65 7.67 -0.80
C LEU A 160 1.14 8.96 -1.42
N GLY A 161 1.74 8.90 -2.61
CA GLY A 161 2.28 10.07 -3.29
C GLY A 161 2.35 9.90 -4.80
N GLY A 162 2.51 11.02 -5.50
CA GLY A 162 2.33 11.13 -6.93
C GLY A 162 0.98 11.77 -7.25
N ILE A 163 0.39 11.34 -8.37
CA ILE A 163 -0.94 11.77 -8.80
C ILE A 163 -1.98 10.95 -8.04
N ILE A 164 -2.94 11.63 -7.43
CA ILE A 164 -4.07 11.04 -6.71
C ILE A 164 -5.35 11.58 -7.33
N ILE A 165 -6.25 10.68 -7.70
CA ILE A 165 -7.56 10.97 -8.28
C ILE A 165 -8.60 10.51 -7.27
N ILE A 166 -9.52 11.40 -6.92
CA ILE A 166 -10.58 11.12 -5.94
C ILE A 166 -11.93 11.25 -6.64
N ASP A 167 -12.70 10.16 -6.65
CA ASP A 167 -14.07 10.12 -7.14
C ASP A 167 -15.04 10.34 -5.97
N PHE A 168 -15.45 11.59 -5.79
CA PHE A 168 -16.51 11.93 -4.84
C PHE A 168 -17.87 11.58 -5.43
N ILE A 169 -18.78 11.12 -4.58
CA ILE A 169 -20.16 10.85 -5.00
C ILE A 169 -20.78 12.13 -5.56
N ASP A 170 -21.44 12.03 -6.72
CA ASP A 170 -22.05 13.17 -7.41
C ASP A 170 -22.93 14.04 -6.50
N MET A 171 -22.69 15.36 -6.55
CA MET A 171 -23.44 16.38 -5.83
C MET A 171 -24.02 17.39 -6.82
N LEU A 172 -25.33 17.63 -6.73
CA LEU A 172 -26.03 18.60 -7.60
C LEU A 172 -25.67 20.04 -7.24
N ASP A 173 -25.59 20.35 -5.94
CA ASP A 173 -25.24 21.67 -5.44
C ASP A 173 -23.73 21.97 -5.59
N GLU A 174 -23.41 23.11 -6.19
CA GLU A 174 -22.05 23.65 -6.31
C GLU A 174 -21.47 24.09 -4.95
N SER A 175 -22.32 24.54 -4.03
CA SER A 175 -21.95 24.87 -2.66
C SER A 175 -21.42 23.64 -1.93
N HIS A 176 -22.09 22.48 -2.09
CA HIS A 176 -21.66 21.22 -1.49
C HIS A 176 -20.29 20.78 -2.04
N ARG A 177 -20.10 20.83 -3.37
CA ARG A 177 -18.80 20.54 -4.01
C ARG A 177 -17.68 21.41 -3.46
N SER A 178 -17.92 22.71 -3.36
CA SER A 178 -16.94 23.68 -2.84
C SER A 178 -16.59 23.43 -1.38
N GLN A 179 -17.57 23.07 -0.55
CA GLN A 179 -17.35 22.76 0.86
C GLN A 179 -16.54 21.46 1.07
N VAL A 180 -16.77 20.44 0.24
CA VAL A 180 -16.00 19.19 0.25
C VAL A 180 -14.55 19.43 -0.13
N LEU A 181 -14.29 20.18 -1.20
CA LEU A 181 -12.93 20.59 -1.58
C LEU A 181 -12.24 21.36 -0.46
N ALA A 182 -12.90 22.36 0.11
CA ALA A 182 -12.35 23.14 1.22
C ALA A 182 -12.11 22.29 2.47
N ALA A 183 -12.90 21.24 2.70
CA ALA A 183 -12.66 20.28 3.79
C ALA A 183 -11.42 19.43 3.52
N LEU A 184 -11.23 18.94 2.28
CA LEU A 184 -10.05 18.19 1.86
C LEU A 184 -8.78 19.04 2.02
N GLU A 185 -8.78 20.26 1.47
CA GLU A 185 -7.63 21.18 1.58
C GLU A 185 -7.28 21.45 3.05
N ARG A 186 -8.26 21.77 3.90
CA ARG A 186 -8.04 21.98 5.34
C ARG A 186 -7.44 20.76 6.02
N ALA A 187 -7.88 19.56 5.67
CA ALA A 187 -7.37 18.33 6.25
C ALA A 187 -5.91 18.02 5.82
N LEU A 188 -5.52 18.47 4.63
CA LEU A 188 -4.17 18.30 4.07
C LEU A 188 -3.16 19.33 4.61
N VAL A 189 -3.59 20.45 5.21
CA VAL A 189 -2.68 21.45 5.83
C VAL A 189 -1.75 20.83 6.88
N THR A 190 -2.21 19.76 7.54
CA THR A 190 -1.43 19.05 8.57
C THR A 190 -0.45 18.02 7.99
N ASP A 191 -0.45 17.80 6.67
CA ASP A 191 0.48 16.90 6.00
C ASP A 191 1.88 17.53 5.90
N HIS A 192 2.90 16.70 6.08
CA HIS A 192 4.30 17.10 5.97
C HIS A 192 4.77 17.09 4.51
N ALA A 193 4.15 16.24 3.68
CA ALA A 193 4.42 16.24 2.26
C ALA A 193 3.72 17.43 1.60
N GLN A 194 4.40 18.06 0.65
CA GLN A 194 3.78 19.12 -0.14
C GLN A 194 2.63 18.54 -0.96
N THR A 195 1.44 19.10 -0.76
CA THR A 195 0.22 18.73 -1.47
C THR A 195 -0.26 19.89 -2.34
N HIS A 196 -0.79 19.57 -3.51
CA HIS A 196 -1.49 20.53 -4.37
C HIS A 196 -2.79 19.88 -4.83
N VAL A 197 -3.92 20.46 -4.42
CA VAL A 197 -5.25 20.05 -4.87
C VAL A 197 -5.62 20.92 -6.07
N ALA A 198 -5.92 20.28 -7.19
CA ALA A 198 -6.43 20.95 -8.38
C ALA A 198 -7.97 21.03 -8.32
N THR A 199 -8.54 21.79 -9.25
CA THR A 199 -10.00 21.93 -9.37
C THR A 199 -10.66 20.61 -9.77
N ILE A 200 -11.95 20.46 -9.48
CA ILE A 200 -12.78 19.37 -10.01
C ILE A 200 -12.69 19.35 -11.55
N SER A 201 -12.32 18.19 -12.09
CA SER A 201 -12.26 17.93 -13.53
C SER A 201 -13.65 18.01 -14.17
N PRO A 202 -13.75 18.15 -15.50
CA PRO A 202 -15.03 18.08 -16.21
C PRO A 202 -15.79 16.77 -15.99
N LEU A 203 -15.12 15.71 -15.54
CA LEU A 203 -15.69 14.41 -15.23
C LEU A 203 -16.18 14.29 -13.77
N GLY A 204 -16.07 15.34 -12.96
CA GLY A 204 -16.47 15.31 -11.54
C GLY A 204 -15.37 14.83 -10.59
N LEU A 205 -14.23 14.35 -11.11
CA LEU A 205 -13.11 13.85 -10.32
C LEU A 205 -12.29 14.99 -9.73
N VAL A 206 -11.80 14.82 -8.51
CA VAL A 206 -10.83 15.73 -7.88
C VAL A 206 -9.42 15.22 -8.10
N GLU A 207 -8.59 16.04 -8.72
CA GLU A 207 -7.20 15.72 -9.02
C GLU A 207 -6.30 16.39 -7.97
N MET A 208 -5.32 15.66 -7.44
CA MET A 208 -4.32 16.25 -6.57
C MET A 208 -2.95 15.61 -6.77
N THR A 209 -1.92 16.33 -6.35
CA THR A 209 -0.56 15.79 -6.26
C THR A 209 -0.06 15.85 -4.83
N ARG A 210 0.67 14.82 -4.42
CA ARG A 210 1.37 14.76 -3.13
C ARG A 210 2.81 14.34 -3.37
N LYS A 211 3.78 15.12 -2.92
CA LYS A 211 5.20 14.83 -3.15
C LYS A 211 5.58 13.46 -2.58
N ARG A 212 6.18 12.60 -3.41
CA ARG A 212 6.77 11.32 -2.96
C ARG A 212 8.03 11.60 -2.12
N SER A 213 8.00 11.23 -0.85
CA SER A 213 9.13 11.40 0.08
C SER A 213 9.81 10.07 0.41
N ARG A 214 9.05 8.99 0.49
CA ARG A 214 9.46 7.61 0.80
C ARG A 214 8.51 6.63 0.10
N GLU A 215 8.83 5.34 0.17
CA GLU A 215 7.95 4.25 -0.29
C GLU A 215 6.62 4.25 0.47
N SER A 216 5.55 3.76 -0.17
CA SER A 216 4.24 3.60 0.49
C SER A 216 4.28 2.45 1.49
N LEU A 217 3.35 2.47 2.45
CA LEU A 217 3.27 1.45 3.50
C LEU A 217 3.19 0.02 2.92
N GLU A 218 2.40 -0.15 1.87
CA GLU A 218 2.25 -1.43 1.16
C GLU A 218 3.57 -1.91 0.55
N HIS A 219 4.31 -1.04 -0.13
CA HIS A 219 5.61 -1.43 -0.71
C HIS A 219 6.66 -1.81 0.35
N VAL A 220 6.56 -1.25 1.56
CA VAL A 220 7.50 -1.54 2.65
C VAL A 220 7.14 -2.84 3.38
N LEU A 221 5.84 -3.15 3.52
CA LEU A 221 5.36 -4.26 4.34
C LEU A 221 4.91 -5.49 3.53
N CYS A 222 4.67 -5.35 2.23
CA CYS A 222 4.14 -6.39 1.38
C CYS A 222 5.08 -6.68 0.21
N GLU A 223 5.00 -7.90 -0.33
CA GLU A 223 5.64 -8.28 -1.58
C GLU A 223 4.57 -8.48 -2.67
N SER A 224 4.97 -8.32 -3.93
CA SER A 224 4.09 -8.59 -5.07
C SER A 224 3.60 -10.04 -5.04
N CYS A 225 2.31 -10.24 -5.33
CA CYS A 225 1.72 -11.58 -5.41
C CYS A 225 2.49 -12.44 -6.44
N PRO A 226 3.06 -13.60 -6.07
CA PRO A 226 3.85 -14.43 -6.98
C PRO A 226 3.00 -15.04 -8.11
N THR A 227 1.70 -15.19 -7.88
CA THR A 227 0.76 -15.79 -8.83
C THR A 227 0.35 -14.81 -9.93
N CYS A 228 -0.18 -13.66 -9.52
CA CYS A 228 -0.74 -12.69 -10.46
C CYS A 228 0.21 -11.55 -10.78
N GLU A 229 1.35 -11.44 -10.09
CA GLU A 229 2.34 -10.35 -10.23
C GLU A 229 1.69 -8.96 -10.14
N GLY A 230 0.68 -8.82 -9.28
CA GLY A 230 -0.08 -7.58 -9.11
C GLY A 230 -1.25 -7.39 -10.08
N ARG A 231 -1.54 -8.33 -10.99
CA ARG A 231 -2.72 -8.27 -11.88
C ARG A 231 -4.06 -8.31 -11.14
N GLY A 232 -4.10 -8.83 -9.91
CA GLY A 232 -5.33 -9.00 -9.12
C GLY A 232 -6.31 -10.04 -9.69
N SER A 233 -5.89 -10.80 -10.70
CA SER A 233 -6.66 -11.85 -11.35
C SER A 233 -5.73 -12.88 -11.98
N ILE A 234 -6.22 -14.11 -12.08
CA ILE A 234 -5.57 -15.24 -12.76
C ILE A 234 -6.48 -15.72 -13.90
N ARG A 235 -5.92 -16.43 -14.88
CA ARG A 235 -6.72 -17.01 -15.95
C ARG A 235 -7.68 -18.06 -15.39
N SER A 236 -8.89 -18.11 -15.93
CA SER A 236 -9.85 -19.15 -15.56
C SER A 236 -9.38 -20.51 -16.03
N VAL A 237 -9.78 -21.57 -15.31
CA VAL A 237 -9.51 -22.97 -15.68
C VAL A 237 -9.89 -23.24 -17.14
N GLU A 238 -11.06 -22.74 -17.57
CA GLU A 238 -11.52 -22.85 -18.96
C GLU A 238 -10.55 -22.22 -19.96
N THR A 239 -10.06 -21.00 -19.68
CA THR A 239 -9.09 -20.33 -20.54
C THR A 239 -7.80 -21.12 -20.65
N VAL A 240 -7.33 -21.69 -19.53
CA VAL A 240 -6.12 -22.51 -19.48
C VAL A 240 -6.29 -23.80 -20.27
N CYS A 241 -7.44 -24.49 -20.16
CA CYS A 241 -7.74 -25.67 -20.99
C CYS A 241 -7.66 -25.34 -22.49
N GLN A 242 -8.24 -24.22 -22.92
CA GLN A 242 -8.20 -23.80 -24.32
C GLN A 242 -6.78 -23.44 -24.79
N ASP A 243 -5.95 -22.86 -23.91
CA ASP A 243 -4.54 -22.59 -24.21
C ASP A 243 -3.74 -23.89 -24.36
N ILE A 244 -3.97 -24.87 -23.47
CA ILE A 244 -3.38 -26.22 -23.56
C ILE A 244 -3.73 -26.86 -24.90
N PHE A 245 -4.99 -26.79 -25.35
CA PHE A 245 -5.40 -27.36 -26.64
C PHE A 245 -4.65 -26.75 -27.83
N ARG A 246 -4.51 -25.42 -27.85
CA ARG A 246 -3.75 -24.72 -28.89
C ARG A 246 -2.27 -25.08 -28.86
N GLU A 247 -1.70 -25.21 -27.67
CA GLU A 247 -0.31 -25.56 -27.47
C GLU A 247 -0.02 -27.00 -27.93
N LEU A 248 -0.87 -27.96 -27.59
CA LEU A 248 -0.77 -29.34 -28.05
C LEU A 248 -0.79 -29.43 -29.59
N LEU A 249 -1.70 -28.72 -30.25
CA LEU A 249 -1.74 -28.65 -31.73
C LEU A 249 -0.46 -28.04 -32.31
N ARG A 250 0.07 -26.99 -31.68
CA ARG A 250 1.28 -26.31 -32.14
C ARG A 250 2.50 -27.24 -32.03
N GLN A 251 2.67 -27.88 -30.87
CA GLN A 251 3.77 -28.79 -30.59
C GLN A 251 3.72 -30.05 -31.47
N ALA A 252 2.54 -30.64 -31.66
CA ALA A 252 2.34 -31.80 -32.52
C ALA A 252 2.74 -31.55 -33.98
N ARG A 253 2.50 -30.33 -34.48
CA ARG A 253 2.89 -29.94 -35.86
C ARG A 253 4.35 -29.57 -35.99
N GLN A 254 4.95 -29.02 -34.94
CA GLN A 254 6.31 -28.47 -34.99
C GLN A 254 7.39 -29.53 -34.73
N PHE A 255 7.11 -30.50 -33.87
CA PHE A 255 8.08 -31.49 -33.43
C PHE A 255 7.54 -32.90 -33.61
N ASP A 256 8.45 -33.85 -33.84
CA ASP A 256 8.12 -35.27 -33.86
C ASP A 256 8.44 -35.88 -32.49
N SER A 257 7.39 -36.26 -31.75
CA SER A 257 7.46 -36.89 -30.43
C SER A 257 6.60 -38.15 -30.43
N ARG A 258 6.88 -39.08 -29.51
CA ARG A 258 6.07 -40.30 -29.38
C ARG A 258 4.82 -40.04 -28.56
N GLU A 259 4.93 -39.16 -27.57
CA GLU A 259 3.86 -38.82 -26.64
C GLU A 259 3.96 -37.33 -26.27
N LEU A 260 2.84 -36.76 -25.84
CA LEU A 260 2.77 -35.43 -25.24
C LEU A 260 2.30 -35.57 -23.79
N LEU A 261 3.03 -34.97 -22.86
CA LEU A 261 2.66 -34.95 -21.44
C LEU A 261 2.28 -33.52 -21.05
N VAL A 262 1.05 -33.33 -20.59
CA VAL A 262 0.59 -32.06 -20.02
C VAL A 262 0.70 -32.13 -18.51
N LEU A 263 1.48 -31.22 -17.93
CA LEU A 263 1.58 -30.97 -16.50
C LEU A 263 0.76 -29.71 -16.18
N ALA A 264 -0.25 -29.81 -15.33
CA ALA A 264 -1.10 -28.67 -14.95
C ALA A 264 -1.67 -28.83 -13.54
N HIS A 265 -2.26 -27.76 -12.99
CA HIS A 265 -2.98 -27.82 -11.71
C HIS A 265 -4.13 -28.85 -11.76
N GLN A 266 -4.49 -29.42 -10.60
CA GLN A 266 -5.51 -30.46 -10.48
C GLN A 266 -6.84 -30.07 -11.13
N ASP A 267 -7.37 -28.88 -10.84
CA ASP A 267 -8.64 -28.41 -11.41
C ASP A 267 -8.64 -28.37 -12.94
N VAL A 268 -7.48 -28.05 -13.55
CA VAL A 268 -7.33 -28.02 -15.02
C VAL A 268 -7.37 -29.45 -15.56
N VAL A 269 -6.65 -30.37 -14.93
CA VAL A 269 -6.65 -31.79 -15.33
C VAL A 269 -8.04 -32.41 -15.17
N GLU A 270 -8.73 -32.16 -14.06
CA GLU A 270 -10.08 -32.65 -13.83
C GLU A 270 -11.07 -32.09 -14.87
N ARG A 271 -10.97 -30.80 -15.21
CA ARG A 271 -11.81 -30.18 -16.24
C ARG A 271 -11.54 -30.78 -17.63
N LEU A 272 -10.27 -31.03 -17.98
CA LEU A 272 -9.88 -31.67 -19.24
C LEU A 272 -10.41 -33.10 -19.35
N LEU A 273 -10.42 -33.85 -18.23
CA LEU A 273 -10.93 -35.22 -18.18
C LEU A 273 -12.46 -35.30 -18.06
N GLY A 274 -13.10 -34.25 -17.56
CA GLY A 274 -14.54 -34.17 -17.34
C GLY A 274 -15.26 -33.40 -18.45
N ASP A 275 -15.50 -32.12 -18.19
CA ASP A 275 -16.37 -31.29 -19.03
C ASP A 275 -15.84 -31.07 -20.45
N GLU A 276 -14.52 -31.02 -20.63
CA GLU A 276 -13.86 -30.84 -21.95
C GLU A 276 -13.41 -32.17 -22.58
N SER A 277 -13.85 -33.31 -22.03
CA SER A 277 -13.39 -34.65 -22.44
C SER A 277 -13.65 -34.96 -23.92
N THR A 278 -14.81 -34.53 -24.45
CA THR A 278 -15.15 -34.74 -25.86
C THR A 278 -14.18 -34.01 -26.78
N VAL A 279 -13.91 -32.73 -26.46
CA VAL A 279 -12.96 -31.89 -27.21
C VAL A 279 -11.54 -32.44 -27.09
N PHE A 280 -11.15 -32.91 -25.91
CA PHE A 280 -9.83 -33.50 -25.69
C PHE A 280 -9.62 -34.78 -26.51
N VAL A 281 -10.62 -35.67 -26.59
CA VAL A 281 -10.54 -36.90 -27.41
C VAL A 281 -10.45 -36.57 -28.90
N GLU A 282 -11.23 -35.60 -29.38
CA GLU A 282 -11.14 -35.11 -30.76
C GLU A 282 -9.76 -34.52 -31.07
N LEU A 283 -9.20 -33.78 -30.11
CA LEU A 283 -7.87 -33.21 -30.20
C LEU A 283 -6.78 -34.29 -30.26
N GLU A 284 -6.83 -35.29 -29.38
CA GLU A 284 -5.88 -36.42 -29.37
C GLU A 284 -5.92 -37.17 -30.72
N ALA A 285 -7.12 -37.39 -31.27
CA ALA A 285 -7.28 -37.98 -32.60
C ALA A 285 -6.71 -37.10 -33.71
N SER A 286 -6.89 -35.77 -33.64
CA SER A 286 -6.34 -34.82 -34.62
C SER A 286 -4.81 -34.70 -34.53
N VAL A 287 -4.26 -34.77 -33.32
CA VAL A 287 -2.82 -34.78 -33.06
C VAL A 287 -2.19 -36.11 -33.51
N GLY A 288 -2.94 -37.22 -33.44
CA GLY A 288 -2.51 -38.54 -33.89
C GLY A 288 -1.44 -39.18 -32.99
N ARG A 289 -1.29 -38.71 -31.76
CA ARG A 289 -0.31 -39.17 -30.76
C ARG A 289 -0.98 -39.20 -29.38
N PRO A 290 -0.59 -40.12 -28.49
CA PRO A 290 -1.14 -40.18 -27.14
C PRO A 290 -0.81 -38.91 -26.36
N ILE A 291 -1.80 -38.41 -25.61
CA ILE A 291 -1.66 -37.25 -24.73
C ILE A 291 -1.92 -37.68 -23.29
N ARG A 292 -0.89 -37.65 -22.45
CA ARG A 292 -1.01 -37.94 -21.02
C ARG A 292 -1.24 -36.64 -20.25
N LEU A 293 -2.22 -36.66 -19.35
CA LEU A 293 -2.45 -35.57 -18.39
C LEU A 293 -1.90 -35.99 -17.02
N GLN A 294 -1.15 -35.11 -16.37
CA GLN A 294 -0.65 -35.32 -15.02
C GLN A 294 -0.88 -34.04 -14.20
N ALA A 295 -1.54 -34.20 -13.06
CA ALA A 295 -1.72 -33.12 -12.12
C ALA A 295 -0.40 -32.86 -11.38
N GLU A 296 -0.01 -31.59 -11.29
CA GLU A 296 1.11 -31.13 -10.48
C GLU A 296 0.60 -30.25 -9.33
N SER A 297 0.85 -30.70 -8.11
CA SER A 297 0.30 -30.10 -6.89
C SER A 297 0.88 -28.72 -6.57
N LEU A 298 2.07 -28.42 -7.09
CA LEU A 298 2.76 -27.14 -6.90
C LEU A 298 2.45 -26.13 -8.00
N TYR A 299 1.68 -26.50 -9.02
CA TYR A 299 1.37 -25.59 -10.12
C TYR A 299 0.19 -24.70 -9.74
N GLU A 300 0.30 -23.42 -10.04
CA GLU A 300 -0.84 -22.52 -9.98
C GLU A 300 -1.79 -22.78 -11.15
N ILE A 301 -3.05 -22.38 -11.02
CA ILE A 301 -4.10 -22.69 -12.00
C ILE A 301 -3.73 -22.20 -13.41
N ASP A 302 -3.08 -21.04 -13.52
CA ASP A 302 -2.70 -20.43 -14.79
C ASP A 302 -1.35 -20.91 -15.34
N ARG A 303 -0.71 -21.89 -14.67
CA ARG A 303 0.54 -22.51 -15.11
C ARG A 303 0.32 -23.94 -15.63
N TYR A 304 0.90 -24.21 -16.78
CA TYR A 304 0.98 -25.56 -17.35
C TYR A 304 2.25 -25.72 -18.18
N ASP A 305 2.69 -26.96 -18.37
CA ASP A 305 3.77 -27.31 -19.28
C ASP A 305 3.34 -28.46 -20.21
N VAL A 306 3.78 -28.39 -21.47
CA VAL A 306 3.62 -29.48 -22.44
C VAL A 306 5.00 -30.05 -22.74
N VAL A 307 5.26 -31.25 -22.24
CA VAL A 307 6.54 -31.96 -22.39
C VAL A 307 6.45 -32.95 -23.54
N LEU A 308 7.41 -32.86 -24.46
CA LEU A 308 7.57 -33.82 -25.56
C LEU A 308 8.31 -35.05 -25.05
N VAL A 309 7.72 -36.25 -25.21
CA VAL A 309 8.29 -37.53 -24.77
C VAL A 309 8.60 -38.43 -25.96
#